data_AF-A0A1D3UNG9-F1
#
_entry.id   AF-A0A1D3UNG9-F1
#
_cell.length_a   1.000
_cell.length_b   1.000
_cell.length_c   1.000
_cell.angle_alpha   90.00
_cell.angle_beta   90.00
_cell.angle_gamma   90.00
#
_symmetry.space_group_name_H-M   'P 1'
#
loop_
_entity.id
_entity.type
_entity.pdbx_description
1 polymer ?
#
loop_
_entity_poly.entity_id
_entity_poly.type
_entity_poly.pdbx_seq_one_letter_code
_entity_poly.pdbx_strand_id
1 'polypeptide(L)'
;MNRSLILILLTIHSFGWQLYAQDIQEKNSMLIKENHISKLKYDKFWNILKKNHITYHPKEQWVVVSDTLAYVFGNDSCPMRNEMNMRNGILSHKDGKCKVAIDPAFNPMEGKKLPIPYKNEVAQEYIFSRIAARFEMGKKFRSRTKQEMKDAEMLVTYYPVDTAKSIFNGVSMFVYPLNFKGEYCQNIYRYGKGVVIVGKYNIPLYLYFFMTEESIVDFDKYLSELKGMFIFQEMDETDKKRDL
;
A
#
# COMPACT_ATOMS: atom_id res chain seq x y z
N MET A 1 -13.37 50.42 -38.60
CA MET A 1 -12.85 49.60 -37.49
C MET A 1 -11.40 49.26 -37.79
N ASN A 2 -10.46 49.87 -37.07
CA ASN A 2 -9.04 49.95 -37.47
C ASN A 2 -8.30 48.61 -37.30
N ARG A 3 -7.81 48.04 -38.41
CA ARG A 3 -7.05 46.76 -38.44
C ARG A 3 -5.83 46.75 -37.51
N SER A 4 -5.24 47.91 -37.22
CA SER A 4 -4.09 48.04 -36.32
C SER A 4 -4.41 47.77 -34.85
N LEU A 5 -5.65 48.01 -34.39
CA LEU A 5 -6.06 47.75 -33.00
C LEU A 5 -6.23 46.24 -32.72
N ILE A 6 -6.64 45.47 -33.73
CA ILE A 6 -6.84 44.01 -33.62
C ILE A 6 -5.49 43.28 -33.53
N LEU A 7 -4.47 43.74 -34.26
CA LEU A 7 -3.11 43.19 -34.20
C LEU A 7 -2.41 43.45 -32.85
N ILE A 8 -2.67 44.59 -32.22
CA ILE A 8 -2.14 44.91 -30.88
C ILE A 8 -2.81 44.04 -29.80
N LEU A 9 -4.11 43.80 -29.90
CA LEU A 9 -4.82 42.91 -28.97
C LEU A 9 -4.38 41.44 -29.08
N LEU A 10 -4.12 40.94 -30.29
CA LEU A 10 -3.63 39.57 -30.52
C LEU A 10 -2.19 39.36 -30.04
N THR A 11 -1.33 40.37 -30.17
CA THR A 11 0.05 40.31 -29.67
C THR A 11 0.10 40.35 -28.14
N ILE A 12 -0.73 41.18 -27.49
CA ILE A 12 -0.79 41.22 -26.01
C ILE A 12 -1.35 39.90 -25.43
N HIS A 13 -2.36 39.29 -26.08
CA HIS A 13 -2.88 37.99 -25.65
C HIS A 13 -1.87 36.85 -25.80
N SER A 14 -1.10 36.80 -26.89
CA SER A 14 -0.10 35.76 -27.10
C SER A 14 1.10 35.87 -26.14
N PHE A 15 1.54 37.10 -25.82
CA PHE A 15 2.55 37.32 -24.78
C PHE A 15 2.06 36.97 -23.37
N GLY A 16 0.79 37.27 -23.05
CA GLY A 16 0.19 36.88 -21.76
C GLY A 16 0.12 35.37 -21.55
N TRP A 17 -0.18 34.60 -22.60
CA TRP A 17 -0.17 33.14 -22.56
C TRP A 17 1.23 32.55 -22.46
N GLN A 18 2.24 33.17 -23.10
CA GLN A 18 3.63 32.74 -23.00
C GLN A 18 4.21 33.02 -21.61
N LEU A 19 3.92 34.18 -21.02
CA LEU A 19 4.33 34.51 -19.65
C LEU A 19 3.64 33.60 -18.61
N TYR A 20 2.35 33.29 -18.81
CA TYR A 20 1.62 32.35 -17.96
C TYR A 20 2.13 30.91 -18.09
N ALA A 21 2.47 30.48 -19.31
CA ALA A 21 3.07 29.16 -19.55
C ALA A 21 4.48 29.05 -18.96
N GLN A 22 5.29 30.12 -19.06
CA GLN A 22 6.59 30.20 -18.41
C GLN A 22 6.48 30.18 -16.88
N ASP A 23 5.54 30.93 -16.28
CA ASP A 23 5.33 30.94 -14.83
C ASP A 23 4.81 29.58 -14.32
N ILE A 24 3.96 28.87 -15.09
CA ILE A 24 3.59 27.47 -14.78
C ILE A 24 4.78 26.53 -14.90
N GLN A 25 5.58 26.66 -15.96
CA GLN A 25 6.77 25.82 -16.16
C GLN A 25 7.84 26.10 -15.09
N GLU A 26 7.96 27.35 -14.64
CA GLU A 26 8.89 27.78 -13.61
C GLU A 26 8.40 27.37 -12.21
N LYS A 27 7.09 27.47 -11.90
CA LYS A 27 6.48 26.87 -10.69
C LYS A 27 6.57 25.35 -10.67
N ASN A 28 6.34 24.68 -11.80
CA ASN A 28 6.54 23.23 -11.90
C ASN A 28 8.02 22.87 -11.78
N SER A 29 8.94 23.69 -12.31
CA SER A 29 10.38 23.50 -12.12
C SER A 29 10.82 23.77 -10.68
N MET A 30 10.17 24.71 -9.97
CA MET A 30 10.40 24.98 -8.55
C MET A 30 9.81 23.92 -7.64
N LEU A 31 8.67 23.32 -8.00
CA LEU A 31 8.12 22.12 -7.34
C LEU A 31 8.98 20.86 -7.59
N ILE A 32 9.76 20.85 -8.68
CA ILE A 32 10.71 19.78 -9.02
C ILE A 32 12.14 20.10 -8.52
N LYS A 33 12.42 21.33 -8.07
CA LYS A 33 13.67 21.69 -7.39
C LYS A 33 13.65 21.17 -5.96
N GLU A 34 14.16 19.94 -5.84
CA GLU A 34 15.06 19.54 -4.75
C GLU A 34 14.53 19.77 -3.34
N ASN A 35 13.45 19.08 -3.00
CA ASN A 35 13.49 18.34 -1.74
C ASN A 35 14.64 17.33 -1.86
N HIS A 36 15.85 17.73 -1.46
CA HIS A 36 16.98 16.87 -1.14
C HIS A 36 16.63 15.97 0.06
N ILE A 37 15.61 15.12 -0.11
CA ILE A 37 15.59 13.85 0.58
C ILE A 37 16.74 13.10 -0.06
N SER A 38 17.82 12.86 0.70
CA SER A 38 18.86 11.89 0.37
C SER A 38 18.23 10.77 -0.46
N LYS A 39 18.78 10.47 -1.66
CA LYS A 39 18.37 9.31 -2.49
C LYS A 39 18.59 8.02 -1.69
N LEU A 40 17.72 7.77 -0.71
CA LEU A 40 17.46 6.48 -0.12
C LEU A 40 16.96 5.65 -1.30
N LYS A 41 17.87 4.85 -1.85
CA LYS A 41 17.55 3.89 -2.88
C LYS A 41 16.66 2.85 -2.22
N TYR A 42 15.35 3.06 -2.27
CA TYR A 42 14.38 2.11 -1.73
C TYR A 42 14.54 0.78 -2.46
N ASP A 43 14.62 -0.30 -1.69
CA ASP A 43 14.67 -1.65 -2.23
C ASP A 43 13.37 -1.94 -3.00
N LYS A 44 13.51 -2.66 -4.12
CA LYS A 44 12.34 -3.16 -4.83
C LYS A 44 11.52 -4.10 -3.94
N PHE A 45 10.20 -4.02 -3.99
CA PHE A 45 9.36 -4.77 -3.02
C PHE A 45 9.59 -6.26 -3.06
N TRP A 46 9.86 -6.86 -4.23
CA TRP A 46 10.14 -8.29 -4.33
C TRP A 46 11.45 -8.70 -3.64
N ASN A 47 12.44 -7.81 -3.57
CA ASN A 47 13.65 -8.06 -2.77
C ASN A 47 13.31 -8.05 -1.28
N ILE A 48 12.40 -7.17 -0.86
CA ILE A 48 11.92 -7.10 0.52
C ILE A 48 11.07 -8.34 0.86
N LEU A 49 10.18 -8.76 -0.03
CA LEU A 49 9.41 -10.01 0.10
C LEU A 49 10.33 -11.22 0.24
N LYS A 50 11.38 -11.31 -0.59
CA LYS A 50 12.38 -12.39 -0.50
C LYS A 50 13.06 -12.45 0.88
N LYS A 51 13.39 -11.28 1.46
CA LYS A 51 13.92 -11.19 2.85
C LYS A 51 12.92 -11.64 3.91
N ASN A 52 11.63 -11.68 3.59
CA ASN A 52 10.54 -12.17 4.43
C ASN A 52 10.09 -13.59 4.05
N HIS A 53 10.89 -14.34 3.28
CA HIS A 53 10.56 -15.69 2.79
C HIS A 53 9.26 -15.73 1.98
N ILE A 54 9.00 -14.71 1.18
CA ILE A 54 7.86 -14.63 0.26
C ILE A 54 8.39 -14.47 -1.17
N THR A 55 8.00 -15.36 -2.08
CA THR A 55 8.29 -15.18 -3.51
C THR A 55 7.20 -14.35 -4.17
N TYR A 56 7.60 -13.58 -5.18
CA TYR A 56 6.69 -12.83 -6.03
C TYR A 56 6.71 -13.39 -7.45
N HIS A 57 5.53 -13.75 -7.97
CA HIS A 57 5.34 -14.20 -9.34
C HIS A 57 4.33 -13.27 -10.02
N PRO A 58 4.76 -12.42 -10.98
CA PRO A 58 3.86 -11.50 -11.65
C PRO A 58 2.82 -12.28 -12.45
N LYS A 59 1.62 -11.72 -12.54
CA LYS A 59 0.54 -12.21 -13.39
C LYS A 59 0.09 -11.15 -14.36
N GLU A 60 -0.34 -11.59 -15.53
CA GLU A 60 -0.75 -10.69 -16.61
C GLU A 60 -1.88 -9.75 -16.22
N GLN A 61 -2.78 -10.12 -15.31
CA GLN A 61 -3.92 -9.31 -14.88
C GLN A 61 -3.50 -8.09 -14.05
N TRP A 62 -2.27 -8.10 -13.50
CA TRP A 62 -1.80 -7.12 -12.54
C TRP A 62 -0.58 -6.36 -13.07
N VAL A 63 -0.71 -5.05 -13.19
CA VAL A 63 0.35 -4.14 -13.62
C VAL A 63 1.06 -3.59 -12.39
N VAL A 64 2.40 -3.63 -12.38
CA VAL A 64 3.21 -2.96 -11.35
C VAL A 64 3.18 -1.46 -11.62
N VAL A 65 2.51 -0.70 -10.76
CA VAL A 65 2.46 0.77 -10.80
C VAL A 65 3.67 1.36 -10.10
N SER A 66 4.11 0.75 -9.00
CA SER A 66 5.34 1.10 -8.31
C SER A 66 6.00 -0.14 -7.76
N ASP A 67 7.30 -0.27 -8.00
CA ASP A 67 8.11 -1.37 -7.49
C ASP A 67 8.90 -1.00 -6.23
N THR A 68 8.79 0.23 -5.73
CA THR A 68 9.49 0.76 -4.56
C THR A 68 8.54 1.52 -3.63
N LEU A 69 9.04 1.98 -2.49
CA LEU A 69 8.28 2.80 -1.55
C LEU A 69 7.67 4.04 -2.24
N ALA A 70 6.35 4.10 -2.32
CA ALA A 70 5.62 5.18 -2.96
C ALA A 70 4.24 5.39 -2.32
N TYR A 71 3.70 6.60 -2.42
CA TYR A 71 2.31 6.86 -2.06
C TYR A 71 1.36 6.09 -2.98
N VAL A 72 0.33 5.46 -2.41
CA VAL A 72 -0.67 4.68 -3.17
C VAL A 72 -1.39 5.56 -4.22
N PHE A 73 -1.71 6.78 -3.84
CA PHE A 73 -2.34 7.78 -4.70
C PHE A 73 -1.48 9.03 -4.75
N GLY A 74 -1.39 9.68 -5.91
CA GLY A 74 -0.50 10.83 -6.14
C GLY A 74 -0.98 12.18 -5.57
N ASN A 75 -2.27 12.33 -5.26
CA ASN A 75 -2.87 13.61 -4.84
C ASN A 75 -2.98 13.71 -3.31
N ASP A 76 -2.42 14.76 -2.71
CA ASP A 76 -2.47 15.03 -1.26
C ASP A 76 -3.90 15.28 -0.72
N SER A 77 -4.84 15.65 -1.59
CA SER A 77 -6.24 15.82 -1.21
C SER A 77 -6.99 14.49 -1.04
N CYS A 78 -6.39 13.35 -1.38
CA CYS A 78 -6.99 12.02 -1.25
C CYS A 78 -6.83 11.52 0.21
N PRO A 79 -7.92 11.35 0.99
CA PRO A 79 -7.81 10.91 2.38
C PRO A 79 -7.19 9.51 2.50
N MET A 80 -7.44 8.62 1.53
CA MET A 80 -6.80 7.31 1.49
C MET A 80 -5.27 7.39 1.37
N ARG A 81 -4.73 8.40 0.67
CA ARG A 81 -3.27 8.61 0.58
C ARG A 81 -2.69 8.90 1.95
N ASN A 82 -3.35 9.77 2.70
CA ASN A 82 -2.84 10.26 3.98
C ASN A 82 -2.95 9.19 5.07
N GLU A 83 -4.06 8.46 5.10
CA GLU A 83 -4.26 7.32 6.01
C GLU A 83 -3.33 6.15 5.70
N MET A 84 -3.03 5.93 4.42
CA MET A 84 -2.21 4.80 4.00
C MET A 84 -0.74 5.16 3.87
N ASN A 85 -0.34 6.41 3.76
CA ASN A 85 1.07 6.81 3.58
C ASN A 85 1.73 6.03 2.42
N MET A 86 3.06 5.89 2.44
CA MET A 86 3.81 5.15 1.43
C MET A 86 3.78 3.63 1.65
N ARG A 87 3.84 2.87 0.56
CA ARG A 87 3.81 1.40 0.53
C ARG A 87 4.89 0.87 -0.40
N ASN A 88 5.43 -0.30 -0.07
CA ASN A 88 6.65 -0.82 -0.69
C ASN A 88 6.45 -1.22 -2.14
N GLY A 89 5.24 -1.63 -2.52
CA GLY A 89 4.86 -1.90 -3.89
C GLY A 89 3.38 -1.60 -4.13
N ILE A 90 3.04 -1.23 -5.36
CA ILE A 90 1.67 -0.95 -5.77
C ILE A 90 1.39 -1.69 -7.07
N LEU A 91 0.35 -2.52 -7.05
CA LEU A 91 -0.21 -3.18 -8.23
C LEU A 91 -1.55 -2.53 -8.59
N SER A 92 -1.87 -2.52 -9.87
CA SER A 92 -3.19 -2.16 -10.38
C SER A 92 -3.69 -3.30 -11.24
N HIS A 93 -4.92 -3.73 -11.02
CA HIS A 93 -5.57 -4.66 -11.92
C HIS A 93 -5.82 -3.96 -13.28
N LYS A 94 -5.75 -4.71 -14.38
CA LYS A 94 -5.85 -4.19 -15.76
C LYS A 94 -7.19 -3.55 -16.10
N ASP A 95 -8.26 -3.92 -15.41
CA ASP A 95 -9.58 -3.27 -15.58
C ASP A 95 -9.64 -1.85 -14.97
N GLY A 96 -8.60 -1.43 -14.24
CA GLY A 96 -8.51 -0.13 -13.59
C GLY A 96 -9.35 0.00 -12.31
N LYS A 97 -10.08 -1.04 -11.90
CA LYS A 97 -11.05 -0.97 -10.79
C LYS A 97 -10.47 -1.35 -9.43
N CYS A 98 -9.35 -2.07 -9.40
CA CYS A 98 -8.71 -2.51 -8.17
C CYS A 98 -7.22 -2.14 -8.14
N LYS A 99 -6.76 -1.58 -7.01
CA LYS A 99 -5.34 -1.42 -6.69
C LYS A 99 -5.01 -2.20 -5.44
N VAL A 100 -3.81 -2.77 -5.40
CA VAL A 100 -3.27 -3.47 -4.23
C VAL A 100 -1.95 -2.82 -3.83
N ALA A 101 -1.91 -2.23 -2.64
CA ALA A 101 -0.66 -1.77 -2.04
C ALA A 101 -0.09 -2.84 -1.10
N ILE A 102 1.21 -3.07 -1.20
CA ILE A 102 1.92 -4.17 -0.56
C ILE A 102 2.76 -3.61 0.57
N ASP A 103 2.63 -4.21 1.75
CA ASP A 103 3.44 -3.87 2.92
C ASP A 103 3.85 -5.14 3.66
N PRO A 104 5.12 -5.54 3.61
CA PRO A 104 5.62 -6.69 4.36
C PRO A 104 5.77 -6.35 5.85
N ALA A 105 5.83 -7.37 6.71
CA ALA A 105 6.09 -7.21 8.15
C ALA A 105 7.33 -6.35 8.45
N PHE A 106 8.37 -6.51 7.63
CA PHE A 106 9.67 -5.88 7.81
C PHE A 106 9.87 -4.70 6.86
N ASN A 107 9.99 -3.49 7.43
CA ASN A 107 10.51 -2.33 6.73
C ASN A 107 12.04 -2.25 6.97
N PRO A 108 12.90 -2.44 5.94
CA PRO A 108 14.35 -2.36 6.08
C PRO A 108 14.87 -0.99 6.55
N MET A 109 14.03 0.05 6.56
CA MET A 109 14.41 1.39 7.01
C MET A 109 14.54 1.53 8.54
N GLU A 110 13.90 0.66 9.35
CA GLU A 110 13.87 0.82 10.82
C GLU A 110 14.87 -0.09 11.57
N GLY A 111 15.77 -0.77 10.86
CA GLY A 111 17.04 -1.24 11.42
C GLY A 111 16.99 -2.37 12.46
N LYS A 112 15.83 -2.93 12.81
CA LYS A 112 15.75 -4.13 13.66
C LYS A 112 14.84 -5.19 13.04
N LYS A 113 15.47 -6.27 12.56
CA LYS A 113 14.78 -7.52 12.23
C LYS A 113 14.31 -8.11 13.55
N LEU A 114 13.01 -8.25 13.75
CA LEU A 114 12.49 -9.10 14.82
C LEU A 114 12.95 -10.54 14.52
N PRO A 115 13.35 -11.33 15.54
CA PRO A 115 13.87 -12.68 15.33
C PRO A 115 12.81 -13.51 14.59
N ILE A 116 13.24 -14.19 13.52
CA ILE A 116 12.38 -15.10 12.77
C ILE A 116 12.70 -16.53 13.26
N PRO A 117 11.71 -17.35 13.61
CA PRO A 117 10.27 -17.10 13.57
C PRO A 117 9.79 -16.09 14.62
N TYR A 118 8.80 -15.28 14.26
CA TYR A 118 8.13 -14.45 15.26
C TYR A 118 7.44 -15.37 16.26
N LYS A 119 7.62 -15.13 17.57
CA LYS A 119 6.73 -15.74 18.56
C LYS A 119 5.30 -15.36 18.22
N ASN A 120 4.37 -16.31 18.25
CA ASN A 120 2.98 -16.07 17.85
C ASN A 120 2.39 -14.85 18.57
N GLU A 121 2.58 -14.75 19.90
CA GLU A 121 2.13 -13.63 20.71
C GLU A 121 2.65 -12.27 20.20
N VAL A 122 3.93 -12.19 19.83
CA VAL A 122 4.55 -10.97 19.30
C VAL A 122 3.97 -10.62 17.92
N ALA A 123 3.75 -11.62 17.06
CA ALA A 123 3.13 -11.42 15.76
C ALA A 123 1.68 -10.92 15.90
N GLN A 124 0.89 -11.54 16.79
CA GLN A 124 -0.49 -11.12 17.05
C GLN A 124 -0.55 -9.70 17.61
N GLU A 125 0.31 -9.37 18.58
CA GLU A 125 0.41 -8.02 19.14
C GLU A 125 0.75 -7.01 18.06
N TYR A 126 1.75 -7.29 17.22
CA TYR A 126 2.13 -6.42 16.10
C TYR A 126 0.98 -6.22 15.11
N ILE A 127 0.35 -7.32 14.68
CA ILE A 127 -0.73 -7.32 13.71
C ILE A 127 -1.93 -6.51 14.22
N PHE A 128 -2.45 -6.83 15.41
CA PHE A 128 -3.63 -6.17 15.94
C PHE A 128 -3.34 -4.75 16.44
N SER A 129 -2.12 -4.44 16.87
CA SER A 129 -1.74 -3.05 17.17
C SER A 129 -1.80 -2.17 15.93
N ARG A 130 -1.39 -2.68 14.76
CA ARG A 130 -1.49 -1.96 13.48
C ARG A 130 -2.95 -1.78 13.04
N ILE A 131 -3.81 -2.76 13.28
CA ILE A 131 -5.25 -2.66 12.97
C ILE A 131 -5.90 -1.65 13.92
N ALA A 132 -5.71 -1.79 15.23
CA ALA A 132 -6.20 -0.86 16.25
C ALA A 132 -5.82 0.59 15.94
N ALA A 133 -4.58 0.82 15.49
CA ALA A 133 -4.12 2.15 15.12
C ALA A 133 -4.91 2.79 13.96
N ARG A 134 -5.38 2.00 12.99
CA ARG A 134 -6.20 2.48 11.88
C ARG A 134 -7.61 2.86 12.28
N PHE A 135 -8.11 2.29 13.38
CA PHE A 135 -9.42 2.60 13.93
C PHE A 135 -9.33 3.56 15.12
N GLU A 136 -8.18 4.21 15.32
CA GLU A 136 -7.92 5.14 16.43
C GLU A 136 -8.23 4.53 17.81
N MET A 137 -8.14 3.21 17.94
CA MET A 137 -8.45 2.48 19.17
C MET A 137 -7.34 2.63 20.20
N GLY A 138 -7.44 3.64 21.05
CA GLY A 138 -6.48 3.95 22.11
C GLY A 138 -5.62 5.17 21.82
N LYS A 139 -4.69 5.49 22.74
CA LYS A 139 -3.91 6.73 22.65
C LYS A 139 -2.76 6.64 21.63
N LYS A 140 -2.58 7.71 20.84
CA LYS A 140 -1.43 7.86 19.93
C LYS A 140 -0.11 7.78 20.73
N PHE A 141 0.91 7.18 20.13
CA PHE A 141 2.27 7.03 20.69
C PHE A 141 2.35 6.23 22.00
N ARG A 142 1.39 5.34 22.26
CA ARG A 142 1.44 4.37 23.36
C ARG A 142 1.24 2.96 22.85
N SER A 143 1.82 1.99 23.57
CA SER A 143 1.52 0.57 23.34
C SER A 143 0.04 0.31 23.56
N ARG A 144 -0.52 -0.60 22.76
CA ARG A 144 -1.93 -0.98 22.87
C ARG A 144 -2.15 -1.87 24.09
N THR A 145 -3.27 -1.67 24.76
CA THR A 145 -3.71 -2.56 25.83
C THR A 145 -4.24 -3.88 25.25
N LYS A 146 -4.33 -4.92 26.08
CA LYS A 146 -4.93 -6.20 25.68
C LYS A 146 -6.39 -6.05 25.23
N GLN A 147 -7.14 -5.14 25.85
CA GLN A 147 -8.52 -4.87 25.47
C GLN A 147 -8.59 -4.23 24.07
N GLU A 148 -7.80 -3.19 23.81
CA GLU A 148 -7.75 -2.52 22.49
C GLU A 148 -7.37 -3.49 21.37
N MET A 149 -6.45 -4.43 21.64
CA MET A 149 -6.11 -5.48 20.68
C MET A 149 -7.25 -6.47 20.45
N LYS A 150 -8.00 -6.84 21.50
CA LYS A 150 -9.17 -7.71 21.37
C LYS A 150 -10.31 -7.02 20.61
N ASP A 151 -10.53 -5.74 20.84
CA ASP A 151 -11.51 -4.94 20.10
C ASP A 151 -11.12 -4.87 18.60
N ALA A 152 -9.83 -4.71 18.29
CA ALA A 152 -9.34 -4.74 16.91
C ALA A 152 -9.48 -6.14 16.27
N GLU A 153 -9.28 -7.22 17.03
CA GLU A 153 -9.51 -8.59 16.57
C GLU A 153 -10.99 -8.83 16.22
N MET A 154 -11.93 -8.21 16.94
CA MET A 154 -13.37 -8.31 16.62
C MET A 154 -13.77 -7.66 15.29
N LEU A 155 -12.90 -6.84 14.68
CA LEU A 155 -13.16 -6.20 13.38
C LEU A 155 -12.77 -7.07 12.17
N VAL A 156 -12.08 -8.19 12.40
CA VAL A 156 -11.56 -9.01 11.32
C VAL A 156 -12.51 -10.17 11.00
N THR A 157 -12.53 -10.57 9.74
CA THR A 157 -13.21 -11.78 9.26
C THR A 157 -12.16 -12.75 8.77
N TYR A 158 -12.04 -13.89 9.45
CA TYR A 158 -11.13 -14.96 9.06
C TYR A 158 -11.65 -15.72 7.85
N TYR A 159 -10.76 -16.01 6.91
CA TYR A 159 -11.01 -16.98 5.86
C TYR A 159 -10.69 -18.39 6.35
N PRO A 160 -11.27 -19.44 5.74
CA PRO A 160 -10.85 -20.81 5.98
C PRO A 160 -9.34 -20.97 5.77
N VAL A 161 -8.69 -21.78 6.62
CA VAL A 161 -7.25 -22.06 6.54
C VAL A 161 -6.85 -22.60 5.17
N ASP A 162 -7.68 -23.46 4.58
CA ASP A 162 -7.45 -24.00 3.23
C ASP A 162 -7.42 -22.92 2.16
N THR A 163 -8.18 -21.84 2.32
CA THR A 163 -8.14 -20.69 1.41
C THR A 163 -6.80 -19.96 1.52
N ALA A 164 -6.34 -19.67 2.74
CA ALA A 164 -5.03 -19.04 2.98
C ALA A 164 -3.88 -19.88 2.39
N LYS A 165 -3.95 -21.20 2.60
CA LYS A 165 -2.97 -22.16 2.09
C LYS A 165 -3.00 -22.24 0.55
N SER A 166 -4.18 -22.31 -0.05
CA SER A 166 -4.36 -22.44 -1.51
C SER A 166 -3.91 -21.20 -2.28
N ILE A 167 -4.17 -20.00 -1.77
CA ILE A 167 -3.85 -18.73 -2.47
C ILE A 167 -2.39 -18.33 -2.23
N PHE A 168 -1.91 -18.42 -0.99
CA PHE A 168 -0.65 -17.81 -0.58
C PHE A 168 0.36 -18.78 0.05
N ASN A 169 0.03 -20.06 0.22
CA ASN A 169 0.76 -20.98 1.09
C ASN A 169 0.86 -20.46 2.55
N GLY A 170 -0.15 -19.71 3.00
CA GLY A 170 -0.23 -19.17 4.36
C GLY A 170 -0.88 -20.16 5.34
N VAL A 171 -0.75 -19.89 6.65
CA VAL A 171 -1.41 -20.65 7.73
C VAL A 171 -2.66 -19.97 8.28
N SER A 172 -2.78 -18.66 8.08
CA SER A 172 -3.98 -17.89 8.41
C SER A 172 -4.13 -16.71 7.46
N MET A 173 -5.37 -16.33 7.20
CA MET A 173 -5.71 -15.15 6.43
C MET A 173 -6.99 -14.55 6.97
N PHE A 174 -7.03 -13.23 7.08
CA PHE A 174 -8.24 -12.52 7.44
C PHE A 174 -8.29 -11.16 6.75
N VAL A 175 -9.49 -10.59 6.70
CA VAL A 175 -9.77 -9.29 6.12
C VAL A 175 -10.39 -8.37 7.16
N TYR A 176 -10.15 -7.07 7.03
CA TYR A 176 -10.81 -6.04 7.82
C TYR A 176 -11.10 -4.81 6.94
N PRO A 177 -12.15 -4.04 7.24
CA PRO A 177 -12.50 -2.86 6.44
C PRO A 177 -11.45 -1.76 6.61
N LEU A 178 -11.23 -0.96 5.56
CA LEU A 178 -10.55 0.32 5.69
C LEU A 178 -11.60 1.41 5.61
N ASN A 179 -11.75 2.20 6.68
CA ASN A 179 -12.75 3.25 6.74
C ASN A 179 -12.14 4.58 6.28
N PHE A 180 -12.50 5.00 5.07
CA PHE A 180 -12.08 6.28 4.49
C PHE A 180 -13.20 7.32 4.49
N LYS A 181 -14.20 7.16 5.37
CA LYS A 181 -15.32 8.11 5.58
C LYS A 181 -16.11 8.46 4.31
N GLY A 182 -16.10 7.56 3.31
CA GLY A 182 -16.81 7.73 2.05
C GLY A 182 -16.14 8.68 1.05
N GLU A 183 -14.88 9.03 1.26
CA GLU A 183 -14.11 9.94 0.42
C GLU A 183 -13.57 9.24 -0.85
N TYR A 184 -13.48 10.00 -1.95
CA TYR A 184 -12.99 9.50 -3.23
C TYR A 184 -11.50 9.78 -3.43
N CYS A 185 -10.82 8.85 -4.07
CA CYS A 185 -9.48 9.02 -4.58
C CYS A 185 -9.45 8.71 -6.08
N GLN A 186 -8.81 9.62 -6.85
CA GLN A 186 -8.81 9.59 -8.32
C GLN A 186 -10.23 9.48 -8.91
N ASN A 187 -11.23 10.08 -8.23
CA ASN A 187 -12.65 10.08 -8.60
C ASN A 187 -13.36 8.73 -8.64
N ILE A 188 -12.67 7.61 -8.40
CA ILE A 188 -13.24 6.26 -8.60
C ILE A 188 -13.05 5.34 -7.39
N TYR A 189 -11.97 5.48 -6.62
CA TYR A 189 -11.70 4.61 -5.48
C TYR A 189 -12.35 5.18 -4.23
N ARG A 190 -13.22 4.40 -3.58
CA ARG A 190 -13.95 4.81 -2.37
C ARG A 190 -13.95 3.74 -1.28
N TYR A 191 -13.68 2.49 -1.65
CA TYR A 191 -13.69 1.35 -0.73
C TYR A 191 -12.27 0.83 -0.52
N GLY A 192 -12.01 0.31 0.68
CA GLY A 192 -10.80 -0.46 0.89
C GLY A 192 -10.96 -1.59 1.90
N LYS A 193 -10.11 -2.59 1.72
CA LYS A 193 -9.99 -3.75 2.60
C LYS A 193 -8.52 -4.01 2.87
N GLY A 194 -8.17 -4.21 4.14
CA GLY A 194 -6.87 -4.76 4.51
C GLY A 194 -6.98 -6.27 4.58
N VAL A 195 -6.09 -6.97 3.88
CA VAL A 195 -5.91 -8.42 3.98
C VAL A 195 -4.58 -8.68 4.67
N VAL A 196 -4.62 -9.48 5.72
CA VAL A 196 -3.41 -9.94 6.41
C VAL A 196 -3.30 -11.43 6.17
N ILE A 197 -2.15 -11.85 5.67
CA ILE A 197 -1.79 -13.26 5.51
C ILE A 197 -0.63 -13.54 6.44
N VAL A 198 -0.74 -14.61 7.23
CA VAL A 198 0.32 -15.05 8.15
C VAL A 198 0.93 -16.33 7.60
N GLY A 199 2.24 -16.34 7.37
CA GLY A 199 3.02 -17.52 6.99
C GLY A 199 3.36 -18.42 8.19
N LYS A 200 3.89 -19.62 7.91
CA LYS A 200 4.23 -20.65 8.90
C LYS A 200 5.18 -20.20 10.03
N TYR A 201 5.98 -19.18 9.78
CA TYR A 201 6.93 -18.58 10.74
C TYR A 201 6.38 -17.29 11.40
N ASN A 202 5.05 -17.15 11.41
CA ASN A 202 4.31 -15.99 11.93
C ASN A 202 4.71 -14.65 11.28
N ILE A 203 5.17 -14.69 10.03
CA ILE A 203 5.53 -13.51 9.24
C ILE A 203 4.26 -12.98 8.57
N PRO A 204 3.79 -11.76 8.90
CA PRO A 204 2.63 -11.18 8.22
C PRO A 204 3.00 -10.52 6.87
N LEU A 205 2.13 -10.69 5.89
CA LEU A 205 2.05 -9.89 4.67
C LEU A 205 0.75 -9.08 4.72
N TYR A 206 0.84 -7.78 4.53
CA TYR A 206 -0.32 -6.91 4.42
C TYR A 206 -0.55 -6.52 2.96
N LEU A 207 -1.76 -6.75 2.49
CA LEU A 207 -2.24 -6.31 1.19
C LEU A 207 -3.41 -5.36 1.41
N TYR A 208 -3.32 -4.15 0.88
CA TYR A 208 -4.35 -3.15 0.99
C TYR A 208 -5.03 -2.97 -0.36
N PHE A 209 -6.28 -3.40 -0.43
CA PHE A 209 -7.10 -3.29 -1.63
C PHE A 209 -7.81 -1.94 -1.62
N PHE A 210 -7.77 -1.25 -2.74
CA PHE A 210 -8.52 -0.02 -3.01
C PHE A 210 -9.39 -0.25 -4.23
N MET A 211 -10.68 0.02 -4.08
CA MET A 211 -11.71 -0.49 -4.95
C MET A 211 -12.74 0.60 -5.28
N THR A 212 -13.27 0.52 -6.49
CA THR A 212 -14.50 1.21 -6.93
C THR A 212 -15.75 0.53 -6.35
N GLU A 213 -16.92 1.16 -6.52
CA GLU A 213 -18.24 0.59 -6.18
C GLU A 213 -18.49 -0.78 -6.84
N GLU A 214 -18.01 -0.98 -8.06
CA GLU A 214 -18.16 -2.26 -8.77
C GLU A 214 -17.22 -3.32 -8.18
N SER A 215 -15.94 -2.99 -8.00
CA SER A 215 -14.93 -3.97 -7.59
C SER A 215 -15.04 -4.43 -6.14
N ILE A 216 -15.67 -3.65 -5.25
CA ILE A 216 -15.88 -4.07 -3.85
C ILE A 216 -16.87 -5.24 -3.74
N VAL A 217 -17.85 -5.31 -4.65
CA VAL A 217 -18.81 -6.43 -4.73
C VAL A 217 -18.08 -7.71 -5.15
N ASP A 218 -17.12 -7.57 -6.07
CA ASP A 218 -16.29 -8.67 -6.59
C ASP A 218 -14.97 -8.86 -5.84
N PHE A 219 -14.87 -8.42 -4.58
CA PHE A 219 -13.60 -8.44 -3.84
C PHE A 219 -12.91 -9.82 -3.83
N ASP A 220 -13.67 -10.90 -3.60
CA ASP A 220 -13.11 -12.25 -3.52
C ASP A 220 -12.55 -12.74 -4.88
N LYS A 221 -13.08 -12.23 -6.00
CA LYS A 221 -12.52 -12.47 -7.33
C LYS A 221 -11.10 -11.90 -7.41
N TYR A 222 -10.91 -10.61 -7.11
CA TYR A 222 -9.59 -9.98 -7.14
C TYR A 222 -8.61 -10.66 -6.17
N LEU A 223 -9.08 -11.06 -4.98
CA LEU A 223 -8.26 -11.79 -4.02
C LEU A 223 -7.83 -13.16 -4.58
N SER A 224 -8.75 -13.90 -5.22
CA SER A 224 -8.46 -15.22 -5.81
C SER A 224 -7.47 -15.13 -6.98
N GLU A 225 -7.50 -14.04 -7.75
CA GLU A 225 -6.57 -13.81 -8.86
C GLU A 225 -5.12 -13.68 -8.37
N LEU A 226 -4.89 -13.29 -7.11
CA LEU A 226 -3.57 -13.27 -6.49
C LEU A 226 -3.00 -14.66 -6.18
N LYS A 227 -3.77 -15.74 -6.36
CA LYS A 227 -3.29 -17.11 -6.13
C LYS A 227 -1.98 -17.38 -6.84
N GLY A 228 -0.94 -17.76 -6.10
CA GLY A 228 0.38 -18.04 -6.70
C GLY A 228 1.25 -16.79 -6.94
N MET A 229 0.73 -15.57 -6.74
CA MET A 229 1.53 -14.35 -6.92
C MET A 229 2.44 -14.07 -5.73
N PHE A 230 1.98 -14.33 -4.51
CA PHE A 230 2.75 -14.14 -3.29
C PHE A 230 2.76 -15.46 -2.53
N ILE A 231 3.89 -16.16 -2.52
CA ILE A 231 3.95 -17.50 -1.92
C ILE A 231 4.95 -17.51 -0.77
N PHE A 232 4.45 -17.80 0.44
CA PHE A 232 5.30 -18.05 1.60
C PHE A 232 6.12 -19.33 1.38
N GLN A 233 7.42 -19.22 1.64
CA GLN A 233 8.39 -20.29 1.50
C GLN A 233 8.71 -20.93 2.84
N GLU A 234 9.16 -22.17 2.81
CA GLU A 234 9.82 -22.79 3.97
C GLU A 234 11.16 -22.09 4.22
N MET A 235 11.57 -21.97 5.49
CA MET A 235 12.90 -21.49 5.83
C MET A 235 13.89 -22.65 5.75
N ASP A 236 15.03 -22.41 5.10
CA ASP A 236 16.14 -23.34 5.08
C ASP A 236 16.73 -23.52 6.49
N GLU A 237 17.29 -24.70 6.77
CA GLU A 237 17.86 -25.04 8.09
C GLU A 237 18.97 -24.08 8.55
N THR A 238 19.66 -23.43 7.61
CA THR A 238 20.69 -22.43 7.88
C THR A 238 20.15 -21.10 8.37
N ASP A 239 18.92 -20.74 8.00
CA ASP A 239 18.27 -19.51 8.47
C ASP A 239 17.65 -19.70 9.86
N LYS A 240 17.25 -20.93 10.19
CA LYS A 240 16.77 -21.31 11.54
C LYS A 240 17.86 -21.23 12.62
N LYS A 241 19.14 -21.36 12.25
CA LYS A 241 20.29 -21.38 13.18
C LYS A 241 20.95 -20.01 13.40
N ARG A 242 20.71 -19.01 12.55
CA ARG A 242 21.29 -17.66 12.70
C ARG A 242 20.57 -16.79 13.74
N ASP A 243 19.36 -17.18 14.10
CA ASP A 243 18.46 -16.41 14.97
C ASP A 243 18.22 -17.11 16.34
N LEU A 244 19.02 -18.14 16.68
CA LEU A 244 19.16 -18.77 18.03
C LEU A 244 20.44 -18.27 18.71
#